data_AF-A0A560MEL1-F1
#
_entry.id   AF-A0A560MEL1-F1
#
_cell.length_a   1.000
_cell.length_b   1.000
_cell.length_c   1.000
_cell.angle_alpha   90.00
_cell.angle_beta   90.00
_cell.angle_gamma   90.00
#
_symmetry.space_group_name_H-M   'P 1'
#
loop_
_entity.id
_entity.type
_entity.pdbx_description
1 polymer ?
#
loop_
_entity_poly.entity_id
_entity_poly.type
_entity_poly.pdbx_seq_one_letter_code
_entity_poly.pdbx_strand_id
1 'polypeptide(L)' 'MQSDIPLDTVWSILEAANELGDTHTVDACRRIIDANLRGDAPGQSDLNAVAAFFA' A
#
# COMPACT_ATOMS: atom_id res chain seq x y z
N MET A 1 9.67 -4.02 -15.16
CA MET A 1 10.08 -3.12 -14.06
C MET A 1 9.01 -3.26 -13.01
N GLN A 2 9.33 -3.87 -11.88
CA GLN A 2 8.43 -3.93 -10.73
C GLN A 2 8.33 -2.49 -10.22
N SER A 3 7.14 -1.90 -10.26
CA SER A 3 6.91 -0.56 -9.72
C SER A 3 6.92 -0.69 -8.20
N ASP A 4 8.11 -0.70 -7.60
CA ASP A 4 8.24 -0.63 -6.15
C ASP A 4 7.80 0.76 -5.72
N ILE A 5 6.58 0.85 -5.19
CA ILE A 5 6.12 2.02 -4.45
C ILE A 5 7.02 2.08 -3.21
N PRO A 6 7.79 3.17 -2.99
CA PRO A 6 8.66 3.28 -1.83
C PRO A 6 7.87 3.03 -0.55
N LEU A 7 8.44 2.28 0.41
CA LEU A 7 7.73 1.92 1.63
C LEU A 7 7.27 3.16 2.41
N ASP A 8 8.07 4.23 2.41
CA ASP A 8 7.69 5.53 2.99
C ASP A 8 6.43 6.12 2.34
N THR A 9 6.28 5.97 1.03
CA THR A 9 5.07 6.39 0.30
C THR A 9 3.86 5.56 0.72
N VAL A 10 4.03 4.25 0.94
CA VAL A 10 2.95 3.37 1.42
C VAL A 10 2.50 3.76 2.82
N TRP A 11 3.42 4.19 3.69
CA TRP A 11 3.09 4.72 5.02
C TRP A 11 2.29 6.02 4.94
N SER A 12 2.68 6.97 4.09
CA SER A 12 1.91 8.21 3.90
C SER A 12 0.50 7.94 3.35
N ILE A 13 0.36 6.99 2.43
CA ILE A 13 -0.96 6.60 1.89
C ILE A 13 -1.80 5.91 2.97
N LEU A 14 -1.20 5.07 3.81
CA LEU A 14 -1.89 4.43 4.93
C LEU A 14 -2.50 5.48 5.87
N GLU A 15 -1.73 6.52 6.21
CA GLU A 15 -2.21 7.63 7.05
C GLU A 15 -3.38 8.35 6.38
N ALA A 16 -3.23 8.78 5.12
CA ALA A 16 -4.27 9.46 4.37
C ALA A 16 -5.56 8.60 4.22
N ALA A 17 -5.41 7.31 3.93
CA ALA A 17 -6.53 6.40 3.81
C ALA A 17 -7.29 6.20 5.14
N ASN A 18 -6.57 6.18 6.28
CA ASN A 18 -7.22 6.16 7.60
C ASN A 18 -7.99 7.46 7.88
N GLU A 19 -7.43 8.61 7.51
CA GLU A 19 -8.09 9.91 7.67
C GLU A 19 -9.38 10.01 6.82
N LEU A 20 -9.37 9.44 5.63
CA LEU A 20 -10.53 9.40 4.72
C LEU A 20 -11.54 8.29 5.04
N GLY A 21 -11.19 7.34 5.92
CA GLY A 21 -12.00 6.15 6.18
C GLY A 21 -12.01 5.12 5.04
N ASP A 22 -11.05 5.18 4.12
CA ASP A 22 -10.88 4.20 3.04
C ASP A 22 -10.25 2.90 3.56
N THR A 23 -11.09 2.07 4.16
CA THR A 23 -10.69 0.78 4.72
C THR A 23 -10.07 -0.18 3.70
N HIS A 24 -10.46 -0.09 2.42
CA HIS A 24 -9.92 -0.94 1.38
C HIS A 24 -8.44 -0.62 1.10
N THR A 25 -8.13 0.67 0.96
CA THR A 25 -6.74 1.12 0.77
C THR A 25 -5.90 0.91 2.04
N VAL A 26 -6.48 1.12 3.22
CA VAL A 26 -5.81 0.83 4.50
C VAL A 26 -5.35 -0.63 4.57
N ASP A 27 -6.20 -1.57 4.19
CA ASP A 27 -5.86 -3.00 4.22
C ASP A 27 -4.82 -3.37 3.17
N ALA A 28 -4.85 -2.77 1.98
CA ALA A 28 -3.84 -2.95 0.95
C ALA A 28 -2.46 -2.45 1.41
N CYS A 29 -2.39 -1.23 1.98
CA CYS A 29 -1.16 -0.68 2.54
C CYS A 29 -0.58 -1.57 3.64
N ARG A 30 -1.43 -2.06 4.57
CA ARG A 30 -0.99 -2.98 5.64
C ARG A 30 -0.38 -4.26 5.10
N ARG A 31 -0.96 -4.85 4.05
CA ARG A 31 -0.42 -6.06 3.40
C ARG A 31 0.91 -5.81 2.70
N ILE A 32 1.07 -4.66 2.02
CA ILE A 32 2.34 -4.28 1.39
C ILE A 32 3.44 -4.07 2.43
N ILE A 33 3.11 -3.42 3.55
CA ILE A 33 4.05 -3.19 4.66
C ILE A 33 4.45 -4.53 5.29
N ASP A 34 3.50 -5.41 5.61
CA ASP A 34 3.80 -6.72 6.21
C ASP A 34 4.66 -7.59 5.28
N ALA A 35 4.37 -7.62 3.97
CA ALA A 35 5.21 -8.31 2.99
C ALA A 35 6.64 -7.76 2.97
N ASN A 36 6.81 -6.43 2.90
CA ASN A 36 8.13 -5.81 2.95
C ASN A 36 8.90 -6.12 4.24
N LEU A 37 8.22 -6.09 5.40
CA LEU A 37 8.84 -6.40 6.69
C LEU A 37 9.26 -7.87 6.81
N ARG A 38 8.58 -8.79 6.11
CA ARG A 38 8.96 -10.20 6.01
C ARG A 38 10.06 -10.46 4.99
N GLY A 39 10.40 -9.48 4.15
CA GLY A 39 11.27 -9.67 2.99
C GLY A 39 10.58 -10.37 1.82
N ASP A 40 9.26 -10.41 1.81
CA ASP A 40 8.42 -10.96 0.75
C ASP A 40 7.98 -9.88 -0.24
N ALA A 41 7.65 -10.30 -1.46
CA ALA A 41 7.09 -9.41 -2.47
C ALA A 41 5.60 -9.13 -2.19
N PRO A 42 5.15 -7.85 -2.21
CA PRO A 42 3.74 -7.52 -2.07
C PRO A 42 2.88 -8.12 -3.18
N GLY A 43 1.60 -8.39 -2.87
CA GLY A 43 0.64 -8.85 -3.85
C GLY A 43 0.37 -7.79 -4.92
N GLN A 44 0.32 -8.19 -6.20
CA GLN A 44 0.04 -7.25 -7.30
C GLN A 44 -1.31 -6.54 -7.15
N SER A 45 -2.32 -7.22 -6.59
CA SER A 45 -3.62 -6.61 -6.29
C SER A 45 -3.53 -5.48 -5.27
N ASP A 46 -2.67 -5.62 -4.26
CA ASP A 46 -2.47 -4.58 -3.24
C ASP A 46 -1.72 -3.38 -3.83
N LEU A 47 -0.69 -3.64 -4.63
CA LEU A 47 0.02 -2.58 -5.37
C LEU A 47 -0.92 -1.81 -6.29
N ASN A 48 -1.84 -2.49 -6.97
CA ASN A 48 -2.83 -1.85 -7.83
C ASN A 48 -3.82 -1.00 -7.03
N ALA A 49 -4.27 -1.48 -5.87
CA ALA A 49 -5.17 -0.73 -4.99
C ALA A 49 -4.51 0.57 -4.49
N VAL A 50 -3.25 0.49 -4.05
CA VAL A 50 -2.49 1.67 -3.61
C VAL A 50 -2.17 2.62 -4.77
N ALA A 51 -1.86 2.10 -5.96
CA ALA A 51 -1.66 2.92 -7.14
C ALA A 51 -2.94 3.68 -7.58
N ALA A 52 -4.11 3.07 -7.36
CA ALA A 52 -5.40 3.67 -7.67
C ALA A 52 -5.81 4.77 -6.67
N PHE A 53 -5.20 4.85 -5.49
CA PHE A 53 -5.52 5.86 -4.48
C PHE A 53 -5.29 7.31 -4.95
N PHE A 54 -4.35 7.52 -5.88
CA PHE A 54 -4.04 8.83 -6.45
C PHE A 54 -4.69 9.11 -7.81
N ALA A 55 -5.51 8.18 -8.32
CA ALA A 55 -6.20 8.32 -9.61
C ALA A 55 -7.53 9.05 -9.45
#